data_AF-A0A383C4B4-F1
#
_entry.id   AF-A0A383C4B4-F1
#
_cell.length_a   1.000
_cell.length_b   1.000
_cell.length_c   1.000
_cell.angle_alpha   90.00
_cell.angle_beta   90.00
_cell.angle_gamma   90.00
#
_symmetry.space_group_name_H-M   'P 1'
#
loop_
_entity.id
_entity.type
_entity.pdbx_description
1 polymer ?
#
loop_
_entity_poly.entity_id
_entity_poly.type
_entity_poly.pdbx_seq_one_letter_code
_entity_poly.pdbx_strand_id
1 'polypeptide(L)'
;MNEEVVSPEGDNRRAVLVILSLSAVVVAFLFWFIYGRGTSAYEAAAPGWVANLPAVNASLNTLSATFVVAGLLFIKRGLKTQHAAMMIAATVSSVAFLVTYLIYHYFAKHTPFAGEGWIRPAYFFILLSHIVLSVVVVPLIGSTLFFAAGRKF
;
A
#
# COMPACT_ATOMS: atom_id res chain seq x y z
N MET A 1 2.85 -38.77 27.26
CA MET A 1 2.48 -38.19 25.95
C MET A 1 2.79 -36.71 26.07
N ASN A 2 3.91 -36.27 25.49
CA ASN A 2 4.41 -34.92 25.69
C ASN A 2 3.61 -33.97 24.79
N GLU A 3 2.69 -33.22 25.38
CA GLU A 3 2.23 -31.99 24.76
C GLU A 3 3.41 -31.02 24.82
N GLU A 4 4.15 -30.91 23.72
CA GLU A 4 4.99 -29.74 23.48
C GLU A 4 4.06 -28.53 23.58
N VAL A 5 4.13 -27.85 24.72
CA VAL A 5 3.56 -26.52 24.89
C VAL A 5 4.32 -25.63 23.91
N VAL A 6 3.82 -25.53 22.68
CA VAL A 6 4.30 -24.60 21.66
C VAL A 6 4.17 -23.21 22.27
N SER A 7 5.31 -22.66 22.70
CA SER A 7 5.34 -21.32 23.28
C SER A 7 4.75 -20.33 22.27
N PRO A 8 3.73 -19.52 22.65
CA PRO A 8 3.11 -18.55 21.76
C PRO A 8 4.10 -17.48 21.25
N GLU A 9 5.28 -17.34 21.86
CA GLU A 9 6.35 -16.47 21.38
C GLU A 9 7.01 -16.98 20.09
N GLY A 10 7.15 -18.30 19.93
CA GLY A 10 7.76 -18.91 18.75
C GLY A 10 6.90 -18.75 17.50
N ASP A 11 5.58 -18.84 17.65
CA ASP A 11 4.62 -18.72 16.56
C ASP A 11 4.50 -17.27 16.04
N ASN A 12 4.43 -16.29 16.97
CA ASN A 12 4.42 -14.88 16.61
C ASN A 12 5.70 -14.42 15.88
N ARG A 13 6.87 -14.91 16.30
CA ARG A 13 8.14 -14.60 15.63
C ARG A 13 8.17 -15.17 14.21
N ARG A 14 7.68 -16.39 14.01
CA ARG A 14 7.54 -17.00 12.67
C ARG A 14 6.56 -16.20 11.81
N ALA A 15 5.42 -15.79 12.35
CA ALA A 15 4.44 -14.99 11.62
C ALA A 15 5.00 -13.63 11.18
N VAL A 16 5.70 -12.90 12.07
CA VAL A 16 6.36 -11.63 11.72
C VAL A 16 7.42 -11.85 10.63
N LEU A 17 8.23 -12.91 10.72
CA LEU A 17 9.22 -13.23 9.70
C LEU A 17 8.56 -13.54 8.34
N VAL A 18 7.44 -14.26 8.33
CA VAL A 18 6.65 -14.53 7.12
C VAL A 18 6.12 -13.23 6.53
N ILE A 19 5.55 -12.35 7.35
CA ILE A 19 5.00 -11.05 6.90
C ILE A 19 6.11 -10.17 6.31
N LEU A 20 7.27 -10.10 6.96
CA LEU A 20 8.42 -9.34 6.47
C LEU A 20 8.95 -9.92 5.16
N SER A 21 9.05 -11.24 5.06
CA SER A 21 9.50 -11.92 3.84
C SER A 21 8.53 -11.69 2.69
N LEU A 22 7.23 -11.84 2.93
CA LEU A 22 6.18 -11.58 1.95
C LEU A 22 6.19 -10.10 1.51
N SER A 23 6.35 -9.18 2.46
CA SER A 23 6.44 -7.74 2.16
C SER A 23 7.66 -7.42 1.30
N ALA A 24 8.81 -8.04 1.59
CA ALA A 24 10.02 -7.89 0.78
C ALA A 24 9.83 -8.43 -0.64
N VAL A 25 9.17 -9.58 -0.79
CA VAL A 25 8.81 -10.13 -2.11
C VAL A 25 7.88 -9.19 -2.88
N VAL A 26 6.85 -8.65 -2.22
CA VAL A 26 5.93 -7.68 -2.84
C VAL A 26 6.69 -6.44 -3.29
N VAL A 27 7.53 -5.86 -2.44
CA VAL A 27 8.32 -4.66 -2.79
C VAL A 27 9.27 -4.97 -3.96
N ALA A 28 10.00 -6.08 -3.91
CA ALA A 28 10.88 -6.50 -5.00
C ALA A 28 10.12 -6.70 -6.32
N PHE A 29 8.94 -7.33 -6.26
CA PHE A 29 8.06 -7.48 -7.42
C PHE A 29 7.63 -6.12 -7.98
N LEU A 30 7.23 -5.16 -7.13
CA LEU A 30 6.84 -3.83 -7.58
C LEU A 30 8.00 -3.10 -8.28
N PHE A 31 9.20 -3.14 -7.69
CA PHE A 31 10.39 -2.55 -8.32
C PHE A 31 10.69 -3.19 -9.67
N TRP A 32 10.68 -4.51 -9.75
CA TRP A 32 10.90 -5.22 -11.00
C TRP A 32 9.81 -4.92 -12.04
N PHE A 33 8.54 -4.90 -11.64
CA PHE A 33 7.40 -4.65 -12.51
C PHE A 33 7.44 -3.24 -13.11
N ILE A 34 7.79 -2.24 -12.30
CA ILE A 34 7.83 -0.84 -12.72
C ILE A 34 9.07 -0.55 -13.59
N TYR A 35 10.25 -1.02 -13.18
CA TYR A 35 11.51 -0.60 -13.81
C TYR A 35 12.12 -1.64 -14.76
N GLY A 36 11.85 -2.93 -14.55
CA GLY A 36 12.51 -4.03 -15.26
C GLY A 36 11.74 -4.58 -16.47
N ARG A 37 10.45 -4.26 -16.63
CA ARG A 37 9.57 -4.96 -17.60
C ARG A 37 9.73 -4.53 -19.06
N GLY A 38 10.16 -3.30 -19.34
CA GLY A 38 10.17 -2.72 -20.69
C GLY A 38 8.74 -2.51 -21.24
N THR A 39 8.32 -1.26 -21.47
CA THR A 39 6.92 -0.91 -21.77
C THR A 39 6.54 -0.97 -23.26
N SER A 40 7.35 -1.61 -24.10
CA SER A 40 7.31 -1.45 -25.58
C SER A 40 6.15 -2.15 -26.30
N ALA A 41 5.52 -3.17 -25.71
CA ALA A 41 4.49 -3.96 -26.42
C ALA A 41 3.06 -3.40 -26.32
N TYR A 42 2.76 -2.53 -25.34
CA TYR A 42 1.40 -2.02 -25.08
C TYR A 42 1.20 -0.54 -25.45
N GLU A 43 2.27 0.14 -25.87
CA GLU A 43 2.31 1.58 -26.20
C GLU A 43 1.38 1.95 -27.38
N ALA A 44 1.21 1.05 -28.35
CA ALA A 44 0.40 1.28 -29.54
C ALA A 44 -1.12 1.04 -29.34
N ALA A 45 -1.53 0.45 -28.23
CA ALA A 45 -2.91 -0.02 -28.02
C ALA A 45 -3.50 0.36 -26.65
N ALA A 46 -2.87 1.27 -25.90
CA ALA A 46 -3.36 1.69 -24.59
C ALA A 46 -4.76 2.32 -24.72
N PRO A 47 -5.78 1.78 -24.04
CA PRO A 47 -7.13 2.34 -24.10
C PRO A 47 -7.20 3.76 -23.51
N GLY A 48 -8.04 4.63 -24.08
CA GLY A 48 -8.16 6.04 -23.66
C GLY A 48 -8.52 6.25 -22.18
N TRP A 49 -9.18 5.29 -21.53
CA TRP A 49 -9.51 5.36 -20.10
C TRP A 49 -8.27 5.27 -19.18
N VAL A 50 -7.14 4.74 -19.68
CA VAL A 50 -5.89 4.64 -18.91
C VAL A 50 -5.37 6.03 -18.49
N ALA A 51 -5.63 7.06 -19.31
CA ALA A 51 -5.24 8.44 -19.01
C ALA A 51 -5.91 9.01 -17.75
N ASN A 52 -7.06 8.45 -17.34
CA ASN A 52 -7.79 8.87 -16.14
C ASN A 52 -7.32 8.16 -14.86
N LEU A 53 -6.56 7.07 -14.98
CA LEU A 53 -6.12 6.28 -13.84
C LEU A 53 -5.25 7.04 -12.83
N PRO A 54 -4.37 7.98 -13.20
CA PRO A 54 -3.67 8.80 -12.23
C PRO A 54 -4.60 9.59 -11.30
N ALA A 55 -5.70 10.13 -11.84
CA ALA A 55 -6.70 10.85 -11.04
C ALA A 55 -7.47 9.89 -10.11
N VAL A 56 -7.81 8.69 -10.59
CA VAL A 56 -8.41 7.63 -9.77
C VAL A 56 -7.46 7.20 -8.65
N ASN A 57 -6.18 6.99 -8.97
CA ASN A 57 -5.14 6.63 -8.02
C ASN A 57 -4.98 7.71 -6.94
N ALA A 58 -4.90 8.98 -7.33
CA ALA A 58 -4.83 10.10 -6.39
C ALA A 58 -6.06 10.13 -5.46
N SER A 59 -7.25 9.89 -6.02
CA SER A 59 -8.51 9.87 -5.27
C SER A 59 -8.57 8.72 -4.27
N LEU A 60 -8.19 7.50 -4.68
CA LEU A 60 -8.13 6.33 -3.80
C LEU A 60 -7.11 6.50 -2.67
N ASN A 61 -5.95 7.10 -2.95
CA ASN A 61 -4.94 7.39 -1.95
C ASN A 61 -5.42 8.44 -0.95
N THR A 62 -6.06 9.50 -1.44
CA THR A 62 -6.68 10.54 -0.60
C THR A 62 -7.78 9.96 0.30
N LEU A 63 -8.60 9.06 -0.24
CA LEU A 63 -9.64 8.37 0.50
C LEU A 63 -9.04 7.48 1.61
N SER A 64 -8.00 6.71 1.27
CA SER A 64 -7.26 5.91 2.25
C SER A 64 -6.68 6.77 3.38
N ALA A 65 -6.02 7.87 3.05
CA ALA A 65 -5.50 8.82 4.04
C ALA A 65 -6.61 9.39 4.93
N THR A 66 -7.76 9.73 4.34
CA THR A 66 -8.93 10.23 5.08
C THR A 66 -9.46 9.18 6.06
N PHE A 67 -9.56 7.92 5.65
CA PHE A 67 -9.96 6.83 6.54
C PHE A 67 -8.97 6.60 7.67
N VAL A 68 -7.66 6.66 7.41
CA VAL A 68 -6.63 6.56 8.46
C VAL A 68 -6.78 7.69 9.47
N VAL A 69 -6.97 8.94 9.01
CA VAL A 69 -7.18 10.10 9.89
C VAL A 69 -8.47 9.94 10.69
N ALA A 70 -9.58 9.55 10.07
CA ALA A 70 -10.84 9.29 10.77
C ALA A 70 -10.69 8.16 11.81
N GLY A 71 -10.00 7.07 11.45
CA GLY A 71 -9.66 5.97 12.34
C GLY A 71 -8.84 6.42 13.55
N LEU A 72 -7.89 7.33 13.35
CA LEU A 72 -7.10 7.94 14.43
C LEU A 72 -7.98 8.79 15.37
N LEU A 73 -8.95 9.52 14.84
CA LEU A 73 -9.90 10.29 15.65
C LEU A 73 -10.82 9.36 16.46
N PHE A 74 -11.29 8.26 15.87
CA PHE A 74 -12.14 7.30 16.56
C PHE A 74 -11.41 6.58 17.70
N ILE A 75 -10.17 6.12 17.49
CA ILE A 75 -9.42 5.45 18.55
C ILE A 75 -9.09 6.38 19.70
N LYS A 76 -8.78 7.66 19.41
CA LYS A 76 -8.59 8.70 20.45
C LYS A 76 -9.84 8.95 21.29
N ARG A 77 -11.03 8.63 20.77
CA ARG A 77 -12.32 8.72 21.47
C ARG A 77 -12.74 7.38 22.12
N GLY A 78 -11.90 6.36 22.07
CA GLY A 78 -12.22 5.02 22.58
C GLY A 78 -13.19 4.21 21.71
N LEU A 79 -13.54 4.73 20.52
CA LEU A 79 -14.50 4.13 19.59
C LEU A 79 -13.83 3.04 18.74
N LYS A 80 -13.58 1.88 19.35
CA LYS A 80 -12.80 0.77 18.76
C LYS A 80 -13.44 0.18 17.50
N THR A 81 -14.76 0.00 17.47
CA THR A 81 -15.46 -0.57 16.32
C THR A 81 -15.38 0.35 15.10
N GLN A 82 -15.58 1.66 15.29
CA GLN A 82 -15.46 2.66 14.22
C GLN A 82 -14.02 2.77 13.75
N HIS A 83 -13.04 2.71 14.66
CA HIS A 83 -11.63 2.64 14.29
C HIS A 83 -11.35 1.42 13.38
N ALA A 84 -11.77 0.22 13.78
CA ALA A 84 -11.55 -0.99 12.99
C ALA A 84 -12.21 -0.89 11.60
N ALA A 85 -13.45 -0.40 11.52
CA ALA A 85 -14.13 -0.18 10.25
C ALA A 85 -13.35 0.78 9.33
N MET A 86 -12.79 1.87 9.88
CA MET A 86 -11.97 2.80 9.11
C MET A 86 -10.63 2.20 8.67
N MET A 87 -9.98 1.38 9.50
CA MET A 87 -8.74 0.70 9.11
C MET A 87 -8.98 -0.33 7.99
N ILE A 88 -10.11 -1.03 8.02
CA ILE A 88 -10.52 -1.94 6.93
C ILE A 88 -10.79 -1.14 5.65
N ALA A 89 -11.56 -0.05 5.73
CA ALA A 89 -11.86 0.80 4.59
C ALA A 89 -10.58 1.38 3.96
N ALA A 90 -9.65 1.88 4.79
CA ALA A 90 -8.33 2.35 4.35
C ALA A 90 -7.56 1.25 3.61
N THR A 91 -7.54 0.04 4.17
CA THR A 91 -6.85 -1.10 3.56
C THR A 91 -7.44 -1.47 2.20
N VAL A 92 -8.77 -1.52 2.09
CA VAL A 92 -9.47 -1.82 0.84
C VAL A 92 -9.17 -0.75 -0.22
N SER A 93 -9.22 0.55 0.15
CA SER A 93 -8.86 1.63 -0.76
C SER A 93 -7.40 1.56 -1.22
N SER A 94 -6.47 1.20 -0.33
CA SER A 94 -5.05 1.01 -0.67
C SER A 94 -4.81 -0.17 -1.61
N VAL A 95 -5.54 -1.28 -1.43
CA VAL A 95 -5.48 -2.43 -2.34
C VAL A 95 -6.04 -2.05 -3.72
N ALA A 96 -7.17 -1.35 -3.77
CA ALA A 96 -7.73 -0.86 -5.02
C ALA A 96 -6.76 0.09 -5.74
N PHE A 97 -6.14 1.02 -5.00
CA PHE A 97 -5.08 1.90 -5.51
C PHE A 97 -3.95 1.09 -6.14
N LEU A 98 -3.45 0.06 -5.45
CA LEU A 98 -2.33 -0.74 -5.95
C LEU A 98 -2.69 -1.45 -7.27
N VAL A 99 -3.88 -2.04 -7.36
CA VAL A 99 -4.36 -2.69 -8.58
C VAL A 99 -4.44 -1.69 -9.73
N THR A 100 -5.08 -0.54 -9.51
CA THR A 100 -5.21 0.50 -10.54
C THR A 100 -3.87 1.12 -10.92
N TYR A 101 -2.94 1.26 -9.96
CA TYR A 101 -1.58 1.72 -10.17
C TYR A 101 -0.76 0.77 -11.06
N LEU A 102 -0.86 -0.54 -10.81
CA LEU A 102 -0.22 -1.56 -11.63
C LEU A 102 -0.79 -1.59 -13.04
N ILE A 103 -2.11 -1.45 -13.19
CA ILE A 103 -2.75 -1.33 -14.51
C ILE A 103 -2.22 -0.10 -15.24
N TYR A 104 -2.15 1.06 -14.58
CA TYR A 104 -1.59 2.27 -15.18
C TYR A 104 -0.14 2.05 -15.63
N HIS A 105 0.74 1.55 -14.77
CA HIS A 105 2.15 1.30 -15.10
C HIS A 105 2.35 0.19 -16.13
N TYR A 106 1.36 -0.68 -16.31
CA TYR A 106 1.38 -1.68 -17.36
C TYR A 106 1.30 -1.06 -18.76
N PHE A 107 0.49 0.00 -18.91
CA PHE A 107 0.18 0.66 -20.18
C PHE A 107 0.91 1.99 -20.39
N ALA A 108 1.25 2.71 -19.32
CA ALA A 108 1.82 4.04 -19.38
C ALA A 108 3.35 4.00 -19.52
N LYS A 109 3.89 4.86 -20.38
CA LYS A 109 5.33 5.14 -20.45
C LYS A 109 5.75 5.99 -19.25
N HIS A 110 7.03 5.90 -18.86
CA HIS A 110 7.65 6.86 -17.97
C HIS A 110 7.47 8.29 -18.53
N THR A 111 6.54 9.06 -17.94
CA THR A 111 6.35 10.47 -18.26
C THR A 111 7.14 11.30 -17.24
N PRO A 112 8.23 11.98 -17.67
CA PRO A 112 8.94 12.86 -16.76
C PRO A 112 8.05 14.04 -16.38
N PHE A 113 8.12 14.46 -15.12
CA PHE A 113 7.44 15.65 -14.66
C PHE A 113 8.07 16.89 -15.33
N ALA A 114 7.29 17.57 -16.19
CA ALA A 114 7.75 18.71 -16.99
C ALA A 114 7.61 20.08 -16.29
N GLY A 115 7.14 20.12 -15.04
CA GLY A 115 6.98 21.38 -14.30
C GLY A 115 8.32 22.02 -13.92
N GLU A 116 8.38 23.35 -13.98
CA GLU A 116 9.56 24.17 -13.68
C GLU A 116 9.38 25.06 -12.44
N GLY A 117 10.48 25.53 -11.85
CA GLY A 117 10.46 26.38 -10.65
C GLY A 117 10.16 25.59 -9.36
N TRP A 118 9.50 26.24 -8.38
CA TRP A 118 9.27 25.70 -7.04
C TRP A 118 8.35 24.47 -6.96
N ILE A 119 7.51 24.24 -7.98
CA ILE A 119 6.61 23.07 -8.00
C ILE A 119 7.38 21.75 -8.15
N ARG A 120 8.52 21.77 -8.86
CA ARG A 120 9.33 20.58 -9.12
C ARG A 120 9.92 19.96 -7.84
N PRO A 121 10.64 20.70 -6.97
CA PRO A 121 11.13 20.13 -5.71
C PRO A 121 9.99 19.71 -4.77
N ALA A 122 8.88 20.47 -4.72
CA ALA A 122 7.71 20.09 -3.93
C ALA A 122 7.10 18.76 -4.40
N TYR A 123 6.94 18.59 -5.72
CA TYR A 123 6.47 17.35 -6.34
C TYR A 123 7.36 16.17 -5.96
N PHE A 124 8.68 16.28 -6.16
CA PHE A 124 9.61 15.19 -5.85
C PHE A 124 9.71 14.89 -4.34
N PHE A 125 9.59 15.91 -3.48
CA PHE A 125 9.56 15.70 -2.03
C PHE A 125 8.33 14.89 -1.61
N ILE A 126 7.15 15.26 -2.08
CA ILE A 126 5.91 14.53 -1.79
C ILE A 126 5.99 13.11 -2.38
N LEU A 127 6.42 12.98 -3.63
CA LEU A 127 6.51 11.68 -4.30
C LEU A 127 7.48 10.74 -3.60
N LEU A 128 8.70 11.21 -3.28
CA LEU A 128 9.72 10.40 -2.63
C LEU A 128 9.30 10.00 -1.22
N SER A 129 8.81 10.96 -0.42
CA SER A 129 8.33 10.66 0.93
C SER A 129 7.19 9.65 0.89
N HIS A 130 6.24 9.81 -0.03
CA HIS A 130 5.13 8.88 -0.21
C HIS A 130 5.60 7.46 -0.53
N ILE A 131 6.56 7.29 -1.46
CA ILE A 131 7.10 5.98 -1.84
C ILE A 131 7.79 5.32 -0.65
N VAL A 132 8.66 6.05 0.05
CA VAL A 132 9.39 5.53 1.22
C VAL A 132 8.42 5.11 2.32
N LEU A 133 7.46 5.98 2.66
CA LEU A 133 6.43 5.66 3.66
C LEU A 133 5.61 4.45 3.24
N SER A 134 5.25 4.32 1.96
CA SER A 134 4.48 3.18 1.46
C SER A 134 5.23 1.86 1.64
N VAL A 135 6.54 1.81 1.35
CA VAL A 135 7.37 0.62 1.56
C VAL A 135 7.39 0.20 3.03
N VAL A 136 7.50 1.16 3.95
CA VAL A 136 7.51 0.88 5.40
C VAL A 136 6.13 0.44 5.90
N VAL A 137 5.05 0.99 5.34
CA VAL A 137 3.68 0.72 5.79
C VAL A 137 3.20 -0.69 5.42
N VAL A 138 3.66 -1.28 4.31
CA VAL A 138 3.27 -2.64 3.87
C VAL A 138 3.45 -3.70 4.98
N PRO A 139 4.65 -3.89 5.57
CA PRO A 139 4.82 -4.86 6.65
C PRO A 139 4.08 -4.47 7.94
N LEU A 140 3.88 -3.19 8.20
CA LEU A 140 3.14 -2.72 9.38
C LEU A 140 1.65 -3.07 9.30
N ILE A 141 1.02 -2.86 8.14
CA ILE A 141 -0.39 -3.25 7.91
C ILE A 141 -0.51 -4.77 8.03
N GLY A 142 0.37 -5.53 7.37
CA GLY A 142 0.36 -6.99 7.45
C GLY A 142 0.44 -7.50 8.89
N SER A 143 1.36 -6.95 9.69
CA SER A 143 1.50 -7.29 11.11
C SER A 143 0.26 -6.92 11.92
N THR A 144 -0.29 -5.72 11.69
CA THR A 144 -1.48 -5.24 12.41
C THR A 144 -2.71 -6.11 12.13
N LEU A 145 -2.94 -6.45 10.86
CA LEU A 145 -4.05 -7.32 10.46
C LEU A 145 -3.88 -8.74 10.99
N PHE A 146 -2.65 -9.28 10.99
CA PHE A 146 -2.37 -10.60 11.57
C PHE A 146 -2.71 -10.64 13.07
N PHE A 147 -2.25 -9.65 13.85
CA PHE A 147 -2.57 -9.57 15.27
C PHE A 147 -4.06 -9.30 15.53
N ALA A 148 -4.71 -8.51 14.68
CA ALA A 148 -6.16 -8.26 14.77
C ALA A 148 -6.98 -9.53 14.48
N ALA A 149 -6.53 -10.38 13.56
CA ALA A 149 -7.18 -11.66 13.27
C ALA A 149 -6.93 -12.72 14.37
N GLY A 150 -5.74 -12.72 14.99
CA GLY A 150 -5.38 -13.64 16.06
C GLY A 150 -6.02 -13.31 17.42
N ARG A 151 -6.27 -12.02 17.69
CA ARG A 151 -7.05 -11.59 18.86
C ARG A 151 -8.53 -11.57 18.46
N LYS A 152 -9.23 -12.69 18.63
CA LYS A 152 -10.69 -12.72 18.63
C LYS A 152 -11.18 -11.56 19.50
N PHE A 153 -11.89 -10.62 18.89
CA PHE A 153 -12.49 -9.46 19.57
C PHE A 153 -13.44 -9.91 20.68
#